data_AF-A0A8H6C981-F1
#
_entry.id   AF-A0A8H6C981-F1
#
_cell.length_a   1.000
_cell.length_b   1.000
_cell.length_c   1.000
_cell.angle_alpha   90.00
_cell.angle_beta   90.00
_cell.angle_gamma   90.00
#
_symmetry.space_group_name_H-M   'P 1'
#
loop_
_entity.id
_entity.type
_entity.pdbx_description
1 polymer ?
#
loop_
_entity_poly.entity_id
_entity_poly.type
_entity_poly.pdbx_seq_one_letter_code
_entity_poly.pdbx_strand_id
1 'polypeptide(L)'
;MPLLVGRRIRQGAVNVNRDYGLPLLFFSVICFDGGNRRTLRPAVTKLLLDHDADARQTCPNLEGFKKIDALAFLVYNCREYKGELDADDVEQIVDMLLQKGANPNGKLGNKLHYKLQWAEPRSEEPLLFAIAKLGLPRYNLFLILKALITRGANPNARDPQGNTLLAILFTHGVAVHIDDWLWLLDHGAKISESMVGRSYNDPGCEHALQDPACKKLHYCDWRARNAAWERNPSWSYWSTAVGRLERWLLGP
;
A
#
# COMPACT_ATOMS: atom_id res chain seq x y z
N MET A 1 29.72 -5.40 43.57
CA MET A 1 28.92 -5.97 42.47
C MET A 1 29.31 -5.25 41.18
N PRO A 2 30.00 -5.89 40.22
CA PRO A 2 30.30 -5.24 38.96
C PRO A 2 29.08 -5.33 38.04
N LEU A 3 28.69 -4.16 37.52
CA LEU A 3 27.65 -3.99 36.50
C LEU A 3 28.04 -4.77 35.24
N LEU A 4 27.13 -5.65 34.78
CA LEU A 4 27.22 -6.35 33.50
C LEU A 4 27.03 -5.36 32.35
N VAL A 5 28.08 -4.59 32.04
CA VAL A 5 28.16 -3.77 30.83
C VAL A 5 28.70 -4.66 29.70
N GLY A 6 27.93 -4.78 28.62
CA GLY A 6 28.52 -5.09 27.30
C GLY A 6 28.55 -6.55 26.85
N ARG A 7 27.53 -7.36 27.10
CA ARG A 7 27.31 -8.51 26.19
C ARG A 7 26.72 -7.97 24.88
N ARG A 8 27.58 -7.71 23.89
CA ARG A 8 27.16 -7.67 22.49
C ARG A 8 26.35 -8.95 22.25
N ILE A 9 25.08 -8.80 21.91
CA ILE A 9 24.32 -9.90 21.30
C ILE A 9 25.20 -10.36 20.13
N ARG A 10 25.66 -11.61 20.16
CA ARG A 10 26.51 -12.13 19.09
C ARG A 10 25.75 -11.89 17.78
N GLN A 11 26.37 -11.21 16.82
CA GLN A 11 25.82 -11.10 15.47
C GLN A 11 25.42 -12.50 15.01
N GLY A 12 24.11 -12.71 14.79
CA GLY A 12 23.52 -13.98 14.38
C GLY A 12 22.98 -14.91 15.47
N ALA A 13 23.12 -14.61 16.77
CA ALA A 13 22.60 -15.48 17.83
C ALA A 13 21.26 -14.98 18.37
N VAL A 14 20.21 -15.76 18.04
CA VAL A 14 18.81 -15.64 18.48
C VAL A 14 18.02 -14.51 17.79
N ASN A 15 18.11 -14.44 16.46
CA ASN A 15 17.15 -13.65 15.68
C ASN A 15 15.85 -14.40 15.40
N VAL A 16 15.70 -15.67 15.78
CA VAL A 16 14.49 -16.46 15.51
C VAL A 16 13.86 -17.00 16.80
N ASN A 17 12.54 -17.00 16.85
CA ASN A 17 11.78 -17.68 17.89
C ASN A 17 11.99 -19.20 17.75
N ARG A 18 12.33 -19.89 18.85
CA ARG A 18 12.55 -21.34 18.86
C ARG A 18 11.32 -22.15 18.45
N ASP A 19 10.13 -21.65 18.77
CA ASP A 19 8.89 -22.41 18.62
C ASP A 19 8.34 -22.36 17.19
N TYR A 20 8.63 -21.26 16.47
CA TYR A 20 8.06 -21.02 15.14
C TYR A 20 9.12 -20.82 14.04
N GLY A 21 10.40 -20.70 14.40
CA GLY A 21 11.48 -20.42 13.45
C GLY A 21 11.41 -19.03 12.79
N LEU A 22 10.48 -18.17 13.22
CA LEU A 22 10.28 -16.84 12.63
C LEU A 22 11.23 -15.81 13.25
N PRO A 23 11.67 -14.80 12.49
CA PRO A 23 12.49 -13.75 13.05
C PRO A 23 11.78 -13.00 14.19
N LEU A 24 12.49 -12.63 15.26
CA LEU A 24 11.90 -11.90 16.40
C LEU A 24 11.23 -10.58 15.96
N LEU A 25 11.77 -9.95 14.92
CA LEU A 25 11.19 -8.75 14.32
C LEU A 25 9.75 -8.95 13.85
N PHE A 26 9.36 -10.16 13.42
CA PHE A 26 7.99 -10.42 12.97
C PHE A 26 7.00 -10.39 14.15
N PHE A 27 7.42 -10.85 15.32
CA PHE A 27 6.61 -10.81 16.53
C PHE A 27 6.59 -9.41 17.16
N SER A 28 7.61 -8.57 16.97
CA SER A 28 7.57 -7.20 17.47
C SER A 28 6.62 -6.33 16.66
N VAL A 29 6.52 -6.59 15.36
CA VAL A 29 5.60 -5.90 14.47
C VAL A 29 4.17 -6.22 14.88
N ILE A 30 3.84 -7.48 15.24
CA ILE A 30 2.52 -7.87 15.76
C ILE A 30 2.64 -8.86 16.91
N CYS A 31 2.07 -8.49 18.06
CA CYS A 31 1.94 -9.35 19.23
C CYS A 31 0.51 -9.84 19.42
N PHE A 32 0.38 -11.10 19.83
CA PHE A 32 -0.88 -11.71 20.28
C PHE A 32 -0.95 -11.59 21.79
N ASP A 33 -1.96 -10.92 22.32
CA ASP A 33 -2.11 -10.70 23.76
C ASP A 33 -2.86 -11.85 24.46
N GLY A 34 -2.68 -13.11 24.06
CA GLY A 34 -3.36 -14.26 24.67
C GLY A 34 -4.90 -14.29 24.54
N GLY A 35 -5.53 -13.17 24.17
CA GLY A 35 -6.96 -12.98 23.98
C GLY A 35 -7.35 -12.78 22.51
N ASN A 36 -6.52 -13.25 21.58
CA ASN A 36 -6.64 -13.05 20.14
C ASN A 36 -6.58 -11.60 19.65
N ARG A 37 -6.38 -10.59 20.52
CA ARG A 37 -6.18 -9.23 20.04
C ARG A 37 -4.75 -9.07 19.58
N ARG A 38 -4.61 -8.36 18.47
CA ARG A 38 -3.33 -8.05 17.86
C ARG A 38 -2.98 -6.63 18.23
N THR A 39 -1.82 -6.46 18.86
CA THR A 39 -1.29 -5.15 19.21
C THR A 39 0.00 -4.91 18.44
N LEU A 40 0.12 -3.71 17.87
CA LEU A 40 1.37 -3.23 17.33
C LEU A 40 2.28 -2.83 18.49
N ARG A 41 3.58 -3.06 18.36
CA ARG A 41 4.56 -2.63 19.36
C ARG A 41 5.70 -1.86 18.70
N PRO A 42 5.47 -0.60 18.31
CA PRO A 42 6.51 0.20 17.68
C PRO A 42 7.77 0.31 18.54
N ALA A 43 7.64 0.47 19.86
CA ALA A 43 8.78 0.55 20.77
C ALA A 43 9.66 -0.72 20.76
N VAL A 44 9.04 -1.90 20.73
CA VAL A 44 9.78 -3.18 20.66
C VAL A 44 10.40 -3.35 19.27
N THR A 45 9.66 -2.99 18.22
CA THR A 45 10.17 -3.03 16.85
C THR A 45 11.38 -2.13 16.67
N LYS A 46 11.31 -0.89 17.20
CA LYS A 46 12.42 0.04 17.23
C LYS A 46 13.62 -0.55 17.95
N LEU A 47 13.43 -1.10 19.14
CA LEU A 47 14.50 -1.72 19.91
C LEU A 47 15.21 -2.83 19.12
N LEU A 48 14.46 -3.73 18.47
CA LEU A 48 15.05 -4.80 17.67
C LEU A 48 15.82 -4.25 16.46
N LEU A 49 15.25 -3.28 15.74
CA LEU A 49 15.89 -2.63 14.60
C LEU A 49 17.14 -1.81 14.99
N ASP A 50 17.17 -1.26 16.21
CA ASP A 50 18.34 -0.58 16.79
C ASP A 50 19.43 -1.58 17.22
N HIS A 51 19.06 -2.84 17.41
CA HIS A 51 19.97 -3.96 17.71
C HIS A 51 20.21 -4.86 16.49
N ASP A 52 20.27 -4.27 15.29
CA ASP A 52 20.62 -4.93 14.03
C ASP A 52 19.69 -6.08 13.60
N ALA A 53 18.43 -6.07 14.02
CA ALA A 53 17.43 -6.93 13.40
C ALA A 53 17.29 -6.59 11.91
N ASP A 54 17.39 -7.60 11.05
CA ASP A 54 17.37 -7.42 9.60
C ASP A 54 15.93 -7.26 9.08
N ALA A 55 15.58 -6.04 8.67
CA ALA A 55 14.27 -5.73 8.09
C ALA A 55 14.02 -6.38 6.72
N ARG A 56 15.07 -6.85 6.05
CA ARG A 56 15.00 -7.62 4.79
C ARG A 56 14.92 -9.11 5.02
N GLN A 57 15.07 -9.57 6.27
CA GLN A 57 15.04 -10.98 6.58
C GLN A 57 13.69 -11.54 6.16
N THR A 58 13.71 -12.42 5.17
CA THR A 58 12.50 -13.11 4.73
C THR A 58 12.31 -14.37 5.54
N CYS A 59 11.07 -14.66 5.92
CA CYS A 59 10.74 -15.99 6.40
C CYS A 59 10.31 -16.88 5.23
N PRO A 60 10.98 -18.02 4.98
CA PRO A 60 10.45 -19.04 4.10
C PRO A 60 9.28 -19.77 4.79
N ASN A 61 8.25 -20.12 4.02
CA ASN A 61 7.18 -21.04 4.42
C ASN A 61 6.34 -20.64 5.65
N LEU A 62 6.31 -19.36 6.03
CA LEU A 62 5.25 -18.88 6.91
C LEU A 62 3.93 -19.11 6.16
N GLU A 63 3.06 -19.98 6.65
CA GLU A 63 1.75 -20.25 6.07
C GLU A 63 1.78 -20.25 4.53
N GLY A 64 2.60 -21.07 3.84
CA GLY A 64 2.59 -21.16 2.37
C GLY A 64 3.00 -19.90 1.59
N PHE A 65 3.48 -18.84 2.25
CA PHE A 65 4.18 -17.74 1.61
C PHE A 65 5.60 -18.21 1.24
N LYS A 66 6.02 -18.01 -0.01
CA LYS A 66 7.35 -18.45 -0.47
C LYS A 66 8.46 -17.69 0.25
N LYS A 67 8.31 -16.36 0.36
CA LYS A 67 9.19 -15.44 1.09
C LYS A 67 8.39 -14.17 1.42
N ILE A 68 8.29 -13.83 2.70
CA ILE A 68 7.69 -12.59 3.16
C ILE A 68 8.66 -11.90 4.12
N ASP A 69 8.91 -10.61 3.95
CA ASP A 69 9.70 -9.80 4.87
C ASP A 69 8.81 -9.17 5.96
N ALA A 70 9.41 -8.48 6.92
CA ALA A 70 8.68 -7.91 8.06
C ALA A 70 7.64 -6.86 7.64
N LEU A 71 7.90 -6.11 6.56
CA LEU A 71 7.00 -5.08 6.06
C LEU A 71 5.78 -5.71 5.38
N ALA A 72 5.99 -6.70 4.51
CA ALA A 72 4.89 -7.46 3.93
C ALA A 72 4.10 -8.20 5.01
N PHE A 73 4.77 -8.74 6.03
CA PHE A 73 4.11 -9.37 7.16
C PHE A 73 3.21 -8.40 7.93
N LEU A 74 3.65 -7.17 8.21
CA LEU A 74 2.79 -6.13 8.81
C LEU A 74 1.52 -5.94 7.99
N VAL A 75 1.67 -5.65 6.69
CA VAL A 75 0.55 -5.33 5.80
C VAL A 75 -0.43 -6.49 5.67
N TYR A 76 0.07 -7.72 5.55
CA TYR A 76 -0.78 -8.92 5.52
C TYR A 76 -1.73 -8.96 6.72
N ASN A 77 -1.19 -8.74 7.91
CA ASN A 77 -2.00 -8.79 9.11
C ASN A 77 -2.88 -7.55 9.28
N CYS A 78 -2.46 -6.35 8.83
CA CYS A 78 -3.38 -5.21 8.77
C CYS A 78 -4.62 -5.52 7.91
N ARG A 79 -4.47 -6.33 6.85
CA ARG A 79 -5.56 -6.70 5.94
C ARG A 79 -6.58 -7.63 6.58
N GLU A 80 -6.11 -8.61 7.34
CA GLU A 80 -6.97 -9.61 7.99
C GLU A 80 -7.75 -9.03 9.17
N TYR A 81 -7.26 -7.96 9.80
CA TYR A 81 -7.81 -7.42 11.06
C TYR A 81 -8.26 -5.96 10.95
N LYS A 82 -8.98 -5.65 9.86
CA LYS A 82 -9.47 -4.28 9.56
C LYS A 82 -10.14 -3.64 10.78
N GLY A 83 -9.57 -2.54 11.27
CA GLY A 83 -10.17 -1.68 12.29
C GLY A 83 -9.67 -1.88 13.73
N GLU A 84 -8.80 -2.85 13.99
CA GLU A 84 -8.28 -3.10 15.35
C GLU A 84 -6.90 -2.48 15.62
N LEU A 85 -6.20 -2.07 14.57
CA LEU A 85 -4.83 -1.56 14.67
C LEU A 85 -4.83 -0.02 14.62
N ASP A 86 -4.06 0.57 15.52
CA ASP A 86 -3.82 2.01 15.55
C ASP A 86 -3.04 2.44 14.29
N ALA A 87 -3.56 3.42 13.57
CA ALA A 87 -3.03 3.82 12.28
C ALA A 87 -1.69 4.56 12.39
N ASP A 88 -1.43 5.24 13.51
CA ASP A 88 -0.17 5.93 13.78
C ASP A 88 0.94 4.92 14.12
N ASP A 89 0.59 3.85 14.85
CA ASP A 89 1.51 2.73 15.08
C ASP A 89 1.88 2.00 13.77
N VAL A 90 0.92 1.79 12.86
CA VAL A 90 1.19 1.21 11.53
C VAL A 90 2.18 2.09 10.78
N GLU A 91 1.91 3.39 10.72
CA GLU A 91 2.78 4.36 10.04
C GLU A 91 4.19 4.33 10.62
N GLN A 92 4.32 4.42 11.95
CA GLN A 92 5.61 4.44 12.62
C GLN A 92 6.43 3.19 12.32
N ILE A 93 5.80 2.01 12.37
CA ILE A 93 6.47 0.75 12.06
C ILE A 93 6.88 0.68 10.58
N VAL A 94 6.01 1.09 9.65
CA VAL A 94 6.34 1.13 8.23
C VAL A 94 7.57 1.99 7.99
N ASP A 95 7.63 3.20 8.53
CA ASP A 95 8.78 4.09 8.32
C ASP A 95 10.07 3.47 8.90
N MET A 96 10.03 2.92 10.12
CA MET A 96 11.19 2.25 10.71
C MET A 96 11.70 1.08 9.86
N LEU A 97 10.80 0.22 9.38
CA LEU A 97 11.17 -0.91 8.52
C LEU A 97 11.79 -0.44 7.21
N LEU A 98 11.19 0.57 6.57
CA LEU A 98 11.73 1.16 5.34
C LEU A 98 13.08 1.84 5.57
N GLN A 99 13.29 2.52 6.71
CA GLN A 99 14.57 3.17 7.05
C GLN A 99 15.68 2.12 7.20
N LYS A 100 15.32 0.94 7.69
CA LYS A 100 16.22 -0.21 7.85
C LYS A 100 16.29 -1.08 6.60
N GLY A 101 15.75 -0.59 5.47
CA GLY A 101 15.95 -1.16 4.15
C GLY A 101 14.98 -2.27 3.77
N ALA A 102 13.83 -2.43 4.46
CA ALA A 102 12.75 -3.30 3.99
C ALA A 102 12.37 -3.01 2.53
N ASN A 103 11.93 -4.02 1.78
CA ASN A 103 11.68 -3.87 0.35
C ASN A 103 10.29 -3.24 0.09
N PRO A 104 10.21 -2.00 -0.43
CA PRO A 104 8.93 -1.36 -0.70
C PRO A 104 8.22 -1.97 -1.93
N ASN A 105 8.94 -2.73 -2.76
CA ASN A 105 8.41 -3.49 -3.89
C ASN A 105 8.18 -4.97 -3.54
N GLY A 106 8.09 -5.29 -2.25
CA GLY A 106 7.67 -6.60 -1.78
C GLY A 106 6.33 -7.00 -2.41
N LYS A 107 6.09 -8.30 -2.53
CA LYS A 107 4.82 -8.82 -3.01
C LYS A 107 4.18 -9.71 -1.96
N LEU A 108 2.87 -9.62 -1.85
CA LEU A 108 2.05 -10.43 -0.99
C LEU A 108 1.43 -11.56 -1.80
N GLY A 109 1.61 -12.79 -1.32
CA GLY A 109 0.86 -13.92 -1.84
C GLY A 109 -0.61 -13.78 -1.45
N ASN A 110 -1.52 -13.84 -2.42
CA ASN A 110 -2.95 -13.79 -2.11
C ASN A 110 -3.40 -15.15 -1.58
N LYS A 111 -3.47 -15.30 -0.25
CA LYS A 111 -3.82 -16.57 0.40
C LYS A 111 -5.28 -16.73 0.76
N LEU A 112 -6.14 -15.73 0.53
CA LEU A 112 -7.59 -15.83 0.77
C LEU A 112 -8.28 -16.98 -0.01
N HIS A 113 -7.57 -17.63 -0.93
CA HIS A 113 -8.10 -18.71 -1.76
C HIS A 113 -7.99 -20.13 -1.19
N TYR A 114 -7.41 -20.40 -0.01
CA TYR A 114 -7.37 -21.78 0.49
C TYR A 114 -8.73 -22.33 0.98
N LYS A 115 -9.73 -21.46 1.23
CA LYS A 115 -11.10 -21.89 1.53
C LYS A 115 -11.95 -22.19 0.27
N LEU A 116 -11.50 -21.80 -0.92
CA LEU A 116 -12.18 -22.04 -2.17
C LEU A 116 -11.28 -22.91 -3.04
N GLN A 117 -11.50 -24.23 -3.02
CA GLN A 117 -10.73 -25.29 -3.72
C GLN A 117 -10.49 -25.10 -5.24
N TRP A 118 -11.00 -24.01 -5.84
CA TRP A 118 -11.18 -23.82 -7.28
C TRP A 118 -10.51 -22.54 -7.79
N ALA A 119 -9.91 -21.74 -6.91
CA ALA A 119 -9.37 -20.45 -7.29
C ALA A 119 -7.90 -20.57 -7.74
N GLU A 120 -7.59 -19.99 -8.89
CA GLU A 120 -6.29 -20.14 -9.55
C GLU A 120 -5.12 -19.76 -8.64
N PRO A 121 -4.00 -20.49 -8.75
CA PRO A 121 -2.83 -20.28 -7.91
C PRO A 121 -2.14 -18.94 -8.23
N ARG A 122 -1.70 -18.26 -7.18
CA ARG A 122 -0.45 -17.46 -7.16
C ARG A 122 -0.44 -16.16 -7.94
N SER A 123 -1.39 -15.28 -7.67
CA SER A 123 -1.22 -13.90 -8.07
C SER A 123 -0.53 -13.13 -6.94
N GLU A 124 0.77 -12.88 -7.11
CA GLU A 124 1.57 -12.08 -6.18
C GLU A 124 1.19 -10.60 -6.36
N GLU A 125 0.55 -10.02 -5.35
CA GLU A 125 0.10 -8.63 -5.37
C GLU A 125 1.22 -7.72 -4.84
N PRO A 126 1.61 -6.65 -5.56
CA PRO A 126 2.50 -5.63 -5.02
C PRO A 126 2.02 -5.09 -3.67
N LEU A 127 2.93 -4.98 -2.70
CA LEU A 127 2.64 -4.51 -1.34
C LEU A 127 1.84 -3.20 -1.31
N LEU A 128 2.21 -2.29 -2.21
CA LEU A 128 1.57 -0.99 -2.40
C LEU A 128 0.06 -1.09 -2.60
N PHE A 129 -0.42 -2.15 -3.27
CA PHE A 129 -1.83 -2.37 -3.55
C PHE A 129 -2.58 -2.98 -2.39
N ALA A 130 -1.93 -3.90 -1.67
CA ALA A 130 -2.51 -4.43 -0.44
C ALA A 130 -2.77 -3.30 0.55
N ILE A 131 -1.85 -2.34 0.66
CA ILE A 131 -2.02 -1.14 1.49
C ILE A 131 -3.21 -0.29 1.03
N ALA A 132 -3.32 -0.01 -0.27
CA ALA A 132 -4.47 0.72 -0.84
C ALA A 132 -5.83 0.05 -0.49
N LYS A 133 -5.84 -1.25 -0.23
CA LYS A 133 -7.04 -2.04 0.09
C LYS A 133 -7.28 -2.26 1.60
N LEU A 134 -6.40 -1.76 2.47
CA LEU A 134 -6.50 -1.95 3.93
C LEU A 134 -7.70 -1.24 4.56
N GLY A 135 -8.23 -0.21 3.91
CA GLY A 135 -9.30 0.63 4.49
C GLY A 135 -8.81 1.48 5.67
N LEU A 136 -7.52 1.82 5.69
CA LEU A 136 -6.97 2.77 6.66
C LEU A 136 -7.64 4.15 6.52
N PRO A 137 -7.67 4.96 7.59
CA PRO A 137 -8.03 6.37 7.46
C PRO A 137 -7.18 7.02 6.38
N ARG A 138 -7.82 7.88 5.57
CA ARG A 138 -7.20 8.47 4.38
C ARG A 138 -5.81 9.07 4.64
N TYR A 139 -5.68 9.81 5.74
CA TYR A 139 -4.43 10.49 6.09
C TYR A 139 -3.28 9.48 6.25
N ASN A 140 -3.47 8.46 7.09
CA ASN A 140 -2.48 7.41 7.32
C ASN A 140 -2.21 6.59 6.05
N LEU A 141 -3.25 6.30 5.24
CA LEU A 141 -3.06 5.62 3.95
C LEU A 141 -2.08 6.39 3.06
N PHE A 142 -2.28 7.70 2.91
CA PHE A 142 -1.44 8.50 2.04
C PHE A 142 -0.04 8.74 2.59
N LEU A 143 0.12 8.84 3.91
CA LEU A 143 1.45 8.88 4.51
C LEU A 143 2.25 7.61 4.20
N ILE A 144 1.62 6.44 4.36
CA ILE A 144 2.26 5.16 4.06
C ILE A 144 2.58 5.02 2.56
N LEU A 145 1.63 5.38 1.67
CA LEU A 145 1.86 5.34 0.22
C LEU A 145 3.01 6.28 -0.20
N LYS A 146 3.04 7.50 0.34
CA LYS A 146 4.11 8.47 0.10
C LYS A 146 5.45 7.94 0.58
N ALA A 147 5.51 7.36 1.77
CA ALA A 147 6.73 6.77 2.32
C ALA A 147 7.26 5.64 1.41
N LEU A 148 6.38 4.74 0.96
CA LEU A 148 6.77 3.65 0.06
C LEU A 148 7.30 4.14 -1.27
N ILE A 149 6.58 5.06 -1.93
CA ILE A 149 6.96 5.60 -3.23
C ILE A 149 8.28 6.38 -3.12
N THR A 150 8.45 7.20 -2.08
CA THR A 150 9.69 7.93 -1.82
C THR A 150 10.89 6.99 -1.61
N ARG A 151 10.65 5.78 -1.09
CA ARG A 151 11.68 4.74 -0.92
C ARG A 151 11.83 3.81 -2.12
N GLY A 152 11.19 4.13 -3.25
CA GLY A 152 11.35 3.43 -4.52
C GLY A 152 10.28 2.39 -4.83
N ALA A 153 9.13 2.39 -4.14
CA ALA A 153 7.98 1.61 -4.60
C ALA A 153 7.56 2.08 -5.99
N ASN A 154 7.29 1.13 -6.89
CA ASN A 154 6.83 1.44 -8.24
C ASN A 154 5.30 1.69 -8.27
N PRO A 155 4.82 2.94 -8.44
CA PRO A 155 3.38 3.22 -8.49
C PRO A 155 2.69 2.67 -9.76
N ASN A 156 3.48 2.30 -10.77
CA ASN A 156 3.03 1.72 -12.04
C ASN A 156 3.18 0.21 -12.10
N ALA A 157 3.49 -0.45 -10.97
CA ALA A 157 3.31 -1.89 -10.89
C ALA A 157 1.88 -2.24 -11.34
N ARG A 158 1.69 -3.46 -11.82
CA ARG A 158 0.38 -3.94 -12.22
C ARG A 158 -0.03 -5.10 -11.34
N ASP A 159 -1.28 -5.06 -10.89
CA ASP A 159 -1.88 -6.20 -10.25
C ASP A 159 -2.14 -7.29 -11.31
N PRO A 160 -2.59 -8.48 -10.89
CA PRO A 160 -2.88 -9.59 -11.80
C PRO A 160 -3.99 -9.28 -12.83
N GLN A 161 -4.82 -8.29 -12.53
CA GLN A 161 -5.88 -7.78 -13.41
C GLN A 161 -5.39 -6.62 -14.30
N GLY A 162 -4.09 -6.29 -14.25
CA GLY A 162 -3.49 -5.20 -15.03
C GLY A 162 -3.71 -3.80 -14.45
N ASN A 163 -4.33 -3.67 -13.28
CA ASN A 163 -4.59 -2.37 -12.65
C ASN A 163 -3.32 -1.78 -12.02
N THR A 164 -3.15 -0.47 -12.16
CA THR A 164 -2.12 0.32 -11.46
C THR A 164 -2.61 0.75 -10.08
N LEU A 165 -1.73 1.37 -9.26
CA LEU A 165 -2.12 1.93 -7.97
C LEU A 165 -3.31 2.90 -8.11
N LEU A 166 -3.26 3.82 -9.08
CA LEU A 166 -4.33 4.79 -9.29
C LEU A 166 -5.65 4.13 -9.68
N ALA A 167 -5.59 3.09 -10.52
CA ALA A 167 -6.77 2.33 -10.89
C ALA A 167 -7.39 1.62 -9.68
N ILE A 168 -6.57 1.09 -8.77
CA ILE A 168 -7.04 0.44 -7.54
C ILE A 168 -7.68 1.47 -6.60
N LEU A 169 -7.02 2.60 -6.34
CA LEU A 169 -7.56 3.67 -5.50
C LEU A 169 -8.91 4.17 -6.03
N PHE A 170 -9.00 4.36 -7.34
CA PHE A 170 -10.22 4.78 -8.03
C PHE A 170 -11.34 3.73 -7.91
N THR A 171 -11.04 2.48 -8.23
CA THR A 171 -12.05 1.41 -8.33
C THR A 171 -12.55 0.91 -6.98
N HIS A 172 -11.73 1.03 -5.94
CA HIS A 172 -12.12 0.69 -4.57
C HIS A 172 -12.84 1.84 -3.84
N GLY A 173 -13.14 2.95 -4.51
CA GLY A 173 -13.87 4.07 -3.91
C GLY A 173 -13.09 4.76 -2.79
N VAL A 174 -11.76 4.68 -2.81
CA VAL A 174 -10.92 5.38 -1.83
C VAL A 174 -11.02 6.87 -2.12
N ALA A 175 -11.55 7.64 -1.17
CA ALA A 175 -11.66 9.09 -1.31
C ALA A 175 -10.26 9.73 -1.22
N VAL A 176 -9.61 9.96 -2.36
CA VAL A 176 -8.26 10.54 -2.45
C VAL A 176 -8.35 12.07 -2.56
N HIS A 177 -7.48 12.82 -1.85
CA HIS A 177 -7.44 14.28 -1.98
C HIS A 177 -6.89 14.67 -3.34
N ILE A 178 -7.25 15.85 -3.85
CA ILE A 178 -6.61 16.35 -5.05
C ILE A 178 -5.09 16.51 -4.88
N ASP A 179 -4.62 16.99 -3.73
CA ASP A 179 -3.18 17.13 -3.49
C ASP A 179 -2.46 15.77 -3.48
N ASP A 180 -3.12 14.75 -2.97
CA ASP A 180 -2.59 13.39 -2.95
C ASP A 180 -2.59 12.76 -4.36
N TRP A 181 -3.63 13.04 -5.16
CA TRP A 181 -3.68 12.68 -6.58
C TRP A 181 -2.54 13.32 -7.35
N LEU A 182 -2.39 14.65 -7.24
CA LEU A 182 -1.34 15.41 -7.91
C LEU A 182 0.03 14.92 -7.46
N TRP A 183 0.22 14.69 -6.16
CA TRP A 183 1.47 14.15 -5.64
C TRP A 183 1.81 12.79 -6.28
N LEU A 184 0.84 11.87 -6.39
CA LEU A 184 1.07 10.57 -7.03
C LEU A 184 1.46 10.73 -8.51
N LEU A 185 0.80 11.61 -9.25
CA LEU A 185 1.11 11.89 -10.65
C LEU A 185 2.51 12.51 -10.81
N ASP A 186 2.86 13.47 -9.96
CA ASP A 186 4.17 14.12 -9.92
C ASP A 186 5.28 13.12 -9.58
N HIS A 187 4.96 12.05 -8.85
CA HIS A 187 5.87 10.94 -8.53
C HIS A 187 5.74 9.76 -9.52
N GLY A 188 5.23 10.04 -10.72
CA GLY A 188 5.29 9.15 -11.87
C GLY A 188 4.18 8.11 -11.94
N ALA A 189 3.16 8.16 -11.07
CA ALA A 189 1.99 7.31 -11.21
C ALA A 189 1.24 7.64 -12.51
N LYS A 190 0.86 6.61 -13.28
CA LYS A 190 0.18 6.77 -14.56
C LYS A 190 -1.30 6.42 -14.43
N ILE A 191 -2.13 7.25 -15.06
CA ILE A 191 -3.54 6.96 -15.29
C ILE A 191 -3.61 5.79 -16.26
N SER A 192 -4.32 4.73 -15.90
CA SER A 192 -4.49 3.56 -16.76
C SER A 192 -5.67 3.73 -17.71
N GLU A 193 -5.66 2.99 -18.81
CA GLU A 193 -6.82 2.87 -19.70
C GLU A 193 -8.06 2.39 -18.95
N SER A 194 -7.92 1.48 -17.97
CA SER A 194 -9.06 0.99 -17.19
C SER A 194 -9.75 2.06 -16.32
N MET A 195 -9.07 3.16 -15.99
CA MET A 195 -9.68 4.29 -15.28
C MET A 195 -10.54 5.15 -16.19
N VAL A 196 -10.14 5.28 -17.45
CA VAL A 196 -10.90 6.00 -18.49
C VAL A 196 -12.00 5.09 -19.05
N GLY A 197 -11.66 3.81 -19.21
CA GLY A 197 -12.36 2.73 -19.89
C GLY A 197 -13.62 2.20 -19.18
N ARG A 198 -13.80 2.35 -17.87
CA ARG A 198 -15.00 1.82 -17.20
C ARG A 198 -16.29 2.58 -17.48
N SER A 199 -16.22 3.68 -18.23
CA SER A 199 -17.39 4.30 -18.87
C SER A 199 -17.82 3.60 -20.18
N TYR A 200 -17.06 2.60 -20.68
CA TYR A 200 -17.16 2.07 -22.05
C TYR A 200 -18.00 0.80 -22.20
N ASN A 201 -18.52 0.21 -21.12
CA ASN A 201 -19.49 -0.88 -21.23
C ASN A 201 -20.93 -0.39 -21.48
N ASP A 202 -21.10 0.90 -21.78
CA ASP A 202 -22.31 1.40 -22.41
C ASP A 202 -22.24 1.00 -23.90
N PRO A 203 -23.13 0.14 -24.41
CA PRO A 203 -23.04 -0.46 -25.75
C PRO A 203 -23.06 0.53 -26.95
N GLY A 204 -22.99 1.85 -26.70
CA GLY A 204 -22.90 2.90 -27.72
C GLY A 204 -21.51 3.46 -28.02
N CYS A 205 -20.43 3.05 -27.34
CA CYS A 205 -19.13 3.76 -27.38
C CYS A 205 -17.97 3.05 -28.11
N GLU A 206 -18.19 1.94 -28.82
CA GLU A 206 -17.12 1.11 -29.40
C GLU A 206 -16.21 1.81 -30.44
N HIS A 207 -16.59 2.99 -30.95
CA HIS A 207 -15.79 3.73 -31.95
C HIS A 207 -14.85 4.80 -31.35
N ALA A 208 -14.90 5.03 -30.03
CA ALA A 208 -14.27 6.18 -29.37
C ALA A 208 -12.76 6.04 -29.07
N LEU A 209 -12.16 4.87 -29.25
CA LEU A 209 -10.75 4.62 -28.88
C LEU A 209 -9.72 5.40 -29.72
N GLN A 210 -10.11 5.90 -30.90
CA GLN A 210 -9.22 6.59 -31.82
C GLN A 210 -9.39 8.11 -31.85
N ASP A 211 -10.38 8.66 -31.13
CA ASP A 211 -10.68 10.10 -31.15
C ASP A 211 -10.24 10.81 -29.84
N PRO A 212 -9.24 11.72 -29.90
CA PRO A 212 -8.85 12.58 -28.77
C PRO A 212 -10.00 13.38 -28.15
N ALA A 213 -11.04 13.72 -28.91
CA ALA A 213 -12.20 14.45 -28.41
C ALA A 213 -13.06 13.63 -27.43
N CYS A 214 -13.12 12.31 -27.59
CA CYS A 214 -13.84 11.42 -26.67
C CYS A 214 -13.17 11.33 -25.29
N LYS A 215 -11.82 11.34 -25.22
CA LYS A 215 -11.09 11.41 -23.94
C LYS A 215 -11.45 12.66 -23.13
N LYS A 216 -11.67 13.79 -23.83
CA LYS A 216 -12.08 15.07 -23.24
C LYS A 216 -13.52 15.02 -22.70
N LEU A 217 -14.44 14.37 -23.42
CA LEU A 217 -15.84 14.23 -23.00
C LEU A 217 -16.00 13.37 -21.73
N HIS A 218 -15.23 12.27 -21.61
CA HIS A 218 -15.29 11.39 -20.43
C HIS A 218 -14.58 11.96 -19.19
N TYR A 219 -13.54 12.79 -19.37
CA TYR A 219 -13.02 13.63 -18.28
C TYR A 219 -14.08 14.62 -17.78
N CYS A 220 -14.86 15.21 -18.68
CA CYS A 220 -15.98 16.08 -18.32
C CYS A 220 -17.12 15.32 -17.62
N ASP A 221 -17.40 14.08 -18.00
CA ASP A 221 -18.41 13.24 -17.31
C ASP A 221 -17.91 12.76 -15.94
N TRP A 222 -16.62 12.46 -15.80
CA TRP A 222 -15.95 12.27 -14.49
C TRP A 222 -16.06 13.52 -13.62
N ARG A 223 -15.81 14.70 -14.20
CA ARG A 223 -15.95 16.00 -13.53
C ARG A 223 -17.39 16.24 -13.09
N ALA A 224 -18.37 15.90 -13.92
CA ALA A 224 -19.80 16.04 -13.63
C ALA A 224 -20.29 15.07 -12.54
N ARG A 225 -19.88 13.81 -12.56
CA ARG A 225 -20.24 12.81 -11.53
C ARG A 225 -19.62 13.14 -10.17
N ASN A 226 -18.48 13.81 -10.17
CA ASN A 226 -17.82 14.30 -8.97
C ASN A 226 -18.16 15.77 -8.65
N ALA A 227 -19.12 16.40 -9.36
CA ALA A 227 -19.56 17.78 -9.11
C ALA A 227 -20.25 17.96 -7.74
N ALA A 228 -20.60 16.87 -7.05
CA ALA A 228 -20.96 16.92 -5.62
C ALA A 228 -19.84 17.51 -4.74
N TRP A 229 -18.58 17.48 -5.22
CA TRP A 229 -17.41 18.05 -4.55
C TRP A 229 -17.27 19.57 -4.76
N GLU A 230 -17.91 20.16 -5.78
CA GLU A 230 -17.86 21.59 -6.11
C GLU A 230 -18.71 22.48 -5.18
N ARG A 231 -19.56 21.91 -4.33
CA ARG A 231 -20.37 22.68 -3.37
C ARG A 231 -19.60 23.18 -2.14
N ASN A 232 -18.29 22.92 -2.06
CA ASN A 232 -17.45 23.36 -0.95
C ASN A 232 -16.71 24.67 -1.30
N PRO A 233 -16.99 25.80 -0.62
CA PRO A 233 -16.58 27.13 -1.06
C PRO A 233 -15.10 27.50 -0.91
N SER A 234 -14.22 26.62 -0.40
CA SER A 234 -12.80 26.96 -0.16
C SER A 234 -11.87 26.87 -1.39
N TRP A 235 -12.41 26.79 -2.61
CA TRP A 235 -11.74 26.10 -3.74
C TRP A 235 -11.31 26.95 -4.94
N SER A 236 -10.85 28.20 -4.76
CA SER A 236 -10.17 28.96 -5.85
C SER A 236 -8.89 28.27 -6.39
N TYR A 237 -8.33 27.31 -5.64
CA TYR A 237 -7.20 26.48 -6.04
C TYR A 237 -7.52 25.45 -7.16
N TRP A 238 -8.81 25.16 -7.41
CA TRP A 238 -9.24 24.08 -8.30
C TRP A 238 -9.08 24.36 -9.78
N SER A 239 -9.27 25.60 -10.22
CA SER A 239 -9.05 25.98 -11.62
C SER A 239 -7.61 25.71 -12.07
N THR A 240 -6.65 25.83 -11.15
CA THR A 240 -5.22 25.64 -11.41
C THR A 240 -4.86 24.16 -11.47
N ALA A 241 -5.40 23.32 -10.58
CA ALA A 241 -5.17 21.87 -10.58
C ALA A 241 -5.84 21.17 -11.77
N VAL A 242 -7.08 21.53 -12.09
CA VAL A 242 -7.81 21.06 -13.28
C VAL A 242 -7.06 21.49 -14.54
N GLY A 243 -6.63 22.74 -14.65
CA GLY A 243 -5.84 23.20 -15.78
C GLY A 243 -4.45 22.55 -15.91
N ARG A 244 -3.89 21.96 -14.85
CA ARG A 244 -2.67 21.14 -14.93
C ARG A 244 -2.97 19.72 -15.40
N LEU A 245 -4.03 19.10 -14.88
CA LEU A 245 -4.51 17.79 -15.30
C LEU A 245 -4.96 17.78 -16.77
N GLU A 246 -5.68 18.82 -17.21
CA GLU A 246 -6.09 18.99 -18.60
C GLU A 246 -4.88 19.14 -19.53
N ARG A 247 -3.89 19.98 -19.18
CA ARG A 247 -2.63 20.08 -19.94
C ARG A 247 -1.84 18.77 -19.97
N TRP A 248 -1.88 18.00 -18.89
CA TRP A 248 -1.18 16.72 -18.83
C TRP A 248 -1.88 15.64 -19.67
N LEU A 249 -3.22 15.63 -19.68
CA LEU A 249 -4.03 14.64 -20.41
C LEU A 249 -4.20 14.97 -21.91
N LEU A 250 -4.24 16.26 -22.27
CA LEU A 250 -4.57 16.72 -23.61
C LEU A 250 -3.36 17.27 -24.37
N GLY A 251 -2.21 17.38 -23.71
CA GLY A 251 -1.06 18.15 -24.21
C GLY A 251 -1.26 19.66 -24.01
N PRO A 252 -0.23 20.48 -24.29
CA PRO A 252 -0.32 21.94 -24.26
C PRO A 252 -1.35 22.48 -25.26
#